data_AF-A0A847WYD7-F1
#
_entry.id   AF-A0A847WYD7-F1
#
_cell.length_a   1.000
_cell.length_b   1.000
_cell.length_c   1.000
_cell.angle_alpha   90.00
_cell.angle_beta   90.00
_cell.angle_gamma   90.00
#
_symmetry.space_group_name_H-M   'P 1'
#
loop_
_entity.id
_entity.type
_entity.pdbx_description
1 polymer ?
#
loop_
_entity_poly.entity_id
_entity_poly.type
_entity_poly.pdbx_seq_one_letter_code
_entity_poly.pdbx_strand_id
1 'polypeptide(L)'
;RSLGAVATDHGVPSANAADLPLVEKQALLDRVLANKHDAADAELFRAQMLTEMALLSVEDGMVMQIHAGSRRNTDPQLFAERGTDLGADIPGTTDYVGGLSALLSRCGNEPNLRLIMFVLDETTYARELATMAGYWPALMIGPPWWFHDSPQGIRRYLDQVVETAGFYNLAGFNDDTRALLSIPARHDVWRREVCGFLGRWVGEHRLSRSSAEEIAVHLSYQAAKDAYRIK
;
A
#
# COMPACT_ATOMS: atom_id res chain seq x y z
N ARG A 1 4.83 16.28 10.37
CA ARG A 1 4.06 16.16 11.64
C ARG A 1 3.58 17.50 12.21
N SER A 2 4.45 18.48 12.44
CA SER A 2 4.03 19.81 12.97
C SER A 2 2.94 20.51 12.15
N LEU A 3 2.89 20.24 10.85
CA LEU A 3 1.87 20.73 9.91
C LEU A 3 0.69 19.75 9.69
N GLY A 4 0.52 18.73 10.54
CA GLY A 4 -0.62 17.80 10.50
C GLY A 4 -0.41 16.50 9.73
N ALA A 5 0.74 16.28 9.09
CA ALA A 5 1.03 15.00 8.43
C ALA A 5 1.10 13.83 9.44
N VAL A 6 0.41 12.74 9.11
CA VAL A 6 0.34 11.49 9.90
C VAL A 6 0.93 10.27 9.18
N ALA A 7 1.28 10.42 7.90
CA ALA A 7 1.78 9.33 7.08
C ALA A 7 2.90 9.79 6.13
N THR A 8 3.72 8.83 5.70
CA THR A 8 4.67 8.94 4.59
C THR A 8 4.18 8.11 3.41
N ASP A 9 4.65 8.44 2.22
CA ASP A 9 4.33 7.70 1.00
C ASP A 9 5.60 7.36 0.21
N HIS A 10 5.69 6.11 -0.26
CA HIS A 10 6.84 5.57 -0.97
C HIS A 10 6.40 4.89 -2.26
N GLY A 11 6.52 5.60 -3.38
CA GLY A 11 6.31 5.07 -4.72
C GLY A 11 7.57 4.38 -5.26
N VAL A 12 7.60 3.05 -5.29
CA VAL A 12 8.80 2.25 -5.57
C VAL A 12 8.59 1.26 -6.73
N PRO A 13 9.61 0.98 -7.56
CA PRO A 13 9.48 0.01 -8.65
C PRO A 13 9.23 -1.43 -8.16
N SER A 14 9.72 -1.77 -6.98
CA SER A 14 9.59 -3.08 -6.33
C SER A 14 9.22 -2.89 -4.85
N ALA A 15 8.76 -3.95 -4.19
CA ALA A 15 8.54 -3.97 -2.75
C ALA A 15 9.80 -4.37 -1.96
N ASN A 16 10.97 -4.38 -2.59
CA ASN A 16 12.21 -4.85 -1.97
C ASN A 16 12.62 -3.93 -0.83
N ALA A 17 12.95 -4.50 0.32
CA ALA A 17 13.57 -3.84 1.45
C ALA A 17 14.88 -4.54 1.83
N ALA A 18 15.80 -3.81 2.45
CA ALA A 18 17.11 -4.32 2.86
C ALA A 18 17.45 -3.93 4.31
N ASP A 19 18.26 -4.74 4.99
CA ASP A 19 18.78 -4.45 6.34
C ASP A 19 20.30 -4.63 6.36
N LEU A 20 20.99 -3.76 5.62
CA LEU A 20 22.45 -3.75 5.55
C LEU A 20 23.06 -3.37 6.90
N PRO A 21 24.29 -3.82 7.23
CA PRO A 21 25.03 -3.29 8.36
C PRO A 21 25.46 -1.83 8.09
N LEU A 22 25.67 -1.05 9.15
CA LEU A 22 25.96 0.40 9.07
C LEU A 22 27.10 0.75 8.10
N VAL A 23 28.17 -0.04 8.10
CA VAL A 23 29.33 0.17 7.21
C VAL A 23 28.94 0.04 5.74
N GLU A 24 28.08 -0.92 5.40
CA GLU A 24 27.60 -1.12 4.03
C GLU A 24 26.58 -0.05 3.64
N LYS A 25 25.72 0.40 4.56
CA LYS A 25 24.82 1.55 4.33
C LYS A 25 25.61 2.79 3.94
N GLN A 26 26.66 3.12 4.70
CA GLN A 26 27.49 4.29 4.43
C GLN A 26 28.20 4.15 3.08
N ALA A 27 28.79 2.99 2.80
CA ALA A 27 29.47 2.75 1.54
C ALA A 27 28.52 2.86 0.33
N LEU A 28 27.27 2.39 0.46
CA LEU A 28 26.25 2.52 -0.59
C LEU A 28 25.83 3.98 -0.78
N LEU A 29 25.56 4.69 0.32
CA LEU A 29 25.22 6.12 0.29
C LEU A 29 26.32 6.94 -0.40
N ASP A 30 27.59 6.69 -0.07
CA ASP A 30 28.73 7.38 -0.66
C ASP A 30 28.81 7.16 -2.19
N ARG A 31 28.56 5.92 -2.66
CA ARG A 31 28.50 5.62 -4.11
C ARG A 31 27.35 6.35 -4.79
N VAL A 32 26.17 6.36 -4.18
CA VAL A 32 24.97 7.03 -4.71
C VAL A 32 25.21 8.54 -4.81
N LEU A 33 25.67 9.18 -3.73
CA LEU A 33 25.96 10.63 -3.69
C LEU A 33 27.08 11.04 -4.66
N ALA A 34 28.07 10.17 -4.87
CA ALA A 34 29.14 10.41 -5.83
C ALA A 34 28.73 10.18 -7.29
N ASN A 35 27.47 9.81 -7.58
CA ASN A 35 27.01 9.36 -8.90
C ASN A 35 27.87 8.22 -9.49
N LYS A 36 28.38 7.33 -8.63
CA LYS A 36 29.16 6.14 -8.98
C LYS A 36 28.40 4.83 -8.74
N HIS A 37 27.07 4.92 -8.73
CA HIS A 37 26.17 3.79 -8.54
C HIS A 37 25.74 3.21 -9.89
N ASP A 38 25.38 1.93 -9.89
CA ASP A 38 24.70 1.29 -11.01
C ASP A 38 23.20 1.05 -10.70
N ALA A 39 22.50 0.31 -11.58
CA ALA A 39 21.10 0.00 -11.39
C ALA A 39 20.83 -0.88 -10.15
N ALA A 40 21.76 -1.77 -9.79
CA ALA A 40 21.64 -2.63 -8.63
C ALA A 40 21.85 -1.84 -7.33
N ASP A 41 22.83 -0.94 -7.30
CA ASP A 41 23.03 0.01 -6.19
C ASP A 41 21.80 0.92 -6.02
N ALA A 42 21.20 1.43 -7.10
CA ALA A 42 20.00 2.27 -7.02
C ALA A 42 18.80 1.52 -6.43
N GLU A 43 18.63 0.25 -6.81
CA GLU A 43 17.59 -0.63 -6.26
C GLU A 43 17.85 -0.96 -4.78
N LEU A 44 19.08 -1.35 -4.44
CA LEU A 44 19.47 -1.64 -3.06
C LEU A 44 19.34 -0.39 -2.17
N PHE A 45 19.65 0.79 -2.70
CA PHE A 45 19.50 2.04 -1.97
C PHE A 45 18.03 2.33 -1.64
N ARG A 46 17.12 2.21 -2.62
CA ARG A 46 15.68 2.33 -2.36
C ARG A 46 15.21 1.31 -1.33
N ALA A 47 15.67 0.06 -1.45
CA ALA A 47 15.33 -1.01 -0.53
C ALA A 47 15.82 -0.73 0.90
N GLN A 48 17.05 -0.24 1.06
CA GLN A 48 17.58 0.14 2.36
C GLN A 48 16.79 1.33 2.94
N MET A 49 16.46 2.32 2.11
CA MET A 49 15.70 3.49 2.53
C MET A 49 14.30 3.14 3.04
N LEU A 50 13.63 2.12 2.49
CA LEU A 50 12.35 1.66 3.05
C LEU A 50 12.52 1.19 4.50
N THR A 51 13.57 0.43 4.81
CA THR A 51 13.85 0.00 6.19
C THR A 51 14.22 1.18 7.09
N GLU A 52 15.03 2.14 6.62
CA GLU A 52 15.33 3.35 7.41
C GLU A 52 14.08 4.15 7.73
N MET A 53 13.18 4.33 6.75
CA MET A 53 11.92 5.04 6.94
C MET A 53 11.00 4.28 7.90
N ALA A 54 10.97 2.95 7.85
CA ALA A 54 10.22 2.15 8.80
C ALA A 54 10.76 2.31 10.24
N LEU A 55 12.08 2.31 10.42
CA LEU A 55 12.70 2.53 11.74
C LEU A 55 12.40 3.93 12.29
N LEU A 56 12.42 4.97 11.45
CA LEU A 56 11.99 6.32 11.85
C LEU A 56 10.50 6.35 12.20
N SER A 57 9.66 5.63 11.45
CA SER A 57 8.22 5.46 11.74
C SER A 57 7.95 4.71 13.05
N VAL A 58 8.83 3.79 13.47
CA VAL A 58 8.76 3.16 14.81
C VAL A 58 8.95 4.21 15.90
N GLU A 59 9.90 5.13 15.72
CA GLU A 59 10.21 6.19 16.69
C GLU A 59 9.12 7.27 16.74
N ASP A 60 8.67 7.74 15.57
CA ASP A 60 7.82 8.93 15.49
C ASP A 60 6.31 8.61 15.31
N GLY A 61 5.99 7.35 15.03
CA GLY A 61 4.63 6.83 14.89
C GLY A 61 3.94 7.21 13.58
N MET A 62 4.65 7.71 12.57
CA MET A 62 4.07 7.95 11.25
C MET A 62 3.73 6.64 10.54
N VAL A 63 2.56 6.63 9.89
CA VAL A 63 2.11 5.50 9.06
C VAL A 63 2.90 5.48 7.76
N MET A 64 3.42 4.33 7.36
CA MET A 64 4.23 4.19 6.15
C MET A 64 3.43 3.49 5.05
N GLN A 65 3.16 4.19 3.96
CA GLN A 65 2.49 3.63 2.79
C GLN A 65 3.53 3.18 1.76
N ILE A 66 3.38 1.99 1.19
CA ILE A 66 4.24 1.49 0.11
C ILE A 66 3.38 1.23 -1.12
N HIS A 67 3.63 2.01 -2.17
CA HIS A 67 3.02 1.89 -3.49
C HIS A 67 4.03 1.27 -4.46
N ALA A 68 3.95 -0.05 -4.64
CA ALA A 68 4.94 -0.80 -5.40
C ALA A 68 4.43 -1.29 -6.76
N GLY A 69 5.35 -1.45 -7.72
CA GLY A 69 5.11 -2.23 -8.93
C GLY A 69 4.75 -1.43 -10.19
N SER A 70 4.84 -0.10 -10.17
CA SER A 70 4.66 0.70 -11.38
C SER A 70 5.97 0.82 -12.17
N ARG A 71 5.96 0.41 -13.44
CA ARG A 71 7.03 0.72 -14.40
C ARG A 71 6.68 2.04 -15.07
N ARG A 72 7.35 3.11 -14.65
CA ARG A 72 7.03 4.46 -15.11
C ARG A 72 7.67 4.80 -16.43
N ASN A 73 7.02 5.66 -17.21
CA ASN A 73 7.53 6.24 -18.46
C ASN A 73 7.94 5.18 -19.50
N THR A 74 7.10 4.16 -19.73
CA THR A 74 7.40 3.05 -20.65
C THR A 74 7.42 3.45 -22.12
N ASP A 75 6.87 4.63 -22.47
CA ASP A 75 7.02 5.25 -23.78
C ASP A 75 8.20 6.22 -23.76
N PRO A 76 9.38 5.84 -24.29
CA PRO A 76 10.56 6.68 -24.28
C PRO A 76 10.41 7.92 -25.19
N GLN A 77 9.58 7.86 -26.23
CA GLN A 77 9.37 9.00 -27.12
C GLN A 77 8.53 10.06 -26.39
N LEU A 78 7.40 9.67 -25.81
CA LEU A 78 6.55 10.58 -25.04
C LEU A 78 7.31 11.18 -23.86
N PHE A 79 8.10 10.36 -23.15
CA PHE A 79 8.91 10.84 -22.02
C PHE A 79 9.92 11.91 -22.44
N ALA A 80 10.62 11.72 -23.56
CA ALA A 80 11.57 12.70 -24.08
C ALA A 80 10.88 14.01 -24.51
N GLU A 81 9.67 13.94 -25.07
CA GLU A 81 8.96 15.10 -25.61
C GLU A 81 8.15 15.89 -24.57
N ARG A 82 7.66 15.22 -23.51
CA ARG A 82 6.63 15.76 -22.61
C ARG A 82 6.85 15.46 -21.13
N GLY A 83 7.76 14.56 -20.76
CA GLY A 83 8.08 14.22 -19.37
C GLY A 83 7.17 13.17 -18.74
N THR A 84 6.97 13.26 -17.42
CA THR A 84 6.31 12.24 -16.57
C THR A 84 4.80 12.43 -16.44
N ASP A 85 4.11 11.43 -15.87
CA ASP A 85 2.69 11.47 -15.50
C ASP A 85 1.72 11.64 -16.68
N LEU A 86 2.06 11.07 -17.84
CA LEU A 86 1.26 11.19 -19.08
C LEU A 86 0.56 9.89 -19.49
N GLY A 87 0.35 8.98 -18.54
CA GLY A 87 -0.39 7.73 -18.75
C GLY A 87 0.44 6.59 -19.35
N ALA A 88 1.77 6.75 -19.44
CA ALA A 88 2.70 5.70 -19.88
C ALA A 88 3.35 4.94 -18.70
N ASP A 89 2.59 4.74 -17.63
CA ASP A 89 3.05 4.05 -16.42
C ASP A 89 2.30 2.71 -16.33
N ILE A 90 3.02 1.60 -16.46
CA ILE A 90 2.41 0.27 -16.64
C ILE A 90 2.72 -0.63 -15.45
N PRO A 91 1.71 -1.29 -14.86
CA PRO A 91 1.90 -2.29 -13.81
C PRO A 91 2.86 -3.42 -14.21
N GLY A 92 3.71 -3.82 -13.27
CA GLY A 92 4.51 -5.04 -13.34
C GLY A 92 4.17 -6.01 -12.20
N THR A 93 4.73 -7.22 -12.27
CA THR A 93 4.65 -8.19 -11.19
C THR A 93 5.42 -7.71 -9.96
N THR A 94 4.91 -8.00 -8.76
CA THR A 94 5.54 -7.61 -7.49
C THR A 94 5.61 -8.80 -6.53
N ASP A 95 6.73 -8.93 -5.81
CA ASP A 95 6.95 -9.96 -4.77
C ASP A 95 7.03 -9.28 -3.40
N TYR A 96 5.95 -9.37 -2.61
CA TYR A 96 5.90 -8.83 -1.25
C TYR A 96 6.52 -9.78 -0.23
N VAL A 97 6.44 -11.10 -0.44
CA VAL A 97 6.96 -12.09 0.52
C VAL A 97 8.48 -12.01 0.57
N GLY A 98 9.14 -12.06 -0.59
CA GLY A 98 10.58 -11.87 -0.70
C GLY A 98 10.98 -10.43 -0.41
N GLY A 99 10.28 -9.47 -1.03
CA GLY A 99 10.63 -8.05 -0.97
C GLY A 99 10.63 -7.49 0.44
N LEU A 100 9.60 -7.77 1.26
CA LEU A 100 9.47 -7.20 2.60
C LEU A 100 10.19 -8.00 3.70
N SER A 101 10.77 -9.15 3.38
CA SER A 101 11.31 -10.08 4.37
C SER A 101 12.32 -9.44 5.32
N ALA A 102 13.26 -8.63 4.82
CA ALA A 102 14.26 -7.96 5.64
C ALA A 102 13.63 -6.94 6.60
N LEU A 103 12.73 -6.09 6.10
CA LEU A 103 12.07 -5.05 6.90
C LEU A 103 11.18 -5.66 7.99
N LEU A 104 10.37 -6.67 7.63
CA LEU A 104 9.48 -7.34 8.58
C LEU A 104 10.26 -8.15 9.62
N SER A 105 11.37 -8.78 9.22
CA SER A 105 12.28 -9.45 10.18
C SER A 105 12.91 -8.44 11.14
N ARG A 106 13.21 -7.22 10.67
CA ARG A 106 13.85 -6.18 11.47
C ARG A 106 12.89 -5.49 12.45
N CYS A 107 11.67 -5.17 12.02
CA CYS A 107 10.77 -4.31 12.80
C CYS A 107 9.27 -4.63 12.63
N GLY A 108 8.90 -5.74 11.98
CA GLY A 108 7.49 -6.09 11.70
C GLY A 108 6.63 -6.39 12.93
N ASN A 109 7.24 -6.65 14.08
CA ASN A 109 6.56 -6.85 15.38
C ASN A 109 6.56 -5.60 16.26
N GLU A 110 7.17 -4.49 15.82
CA GLU A 110 7.20 -3.26 16.60
C GLU A 110 5.79 -2.66 16.69
N PRO A 111 5.23 -2.44 17.90
CA PRO A 111 3.84 -2.04 18.07
C PRO A 111 3.53 -0.65 17.49
N ASN A 112 4.55 0.19 17.34
CA ASN A 112 4.41 1.53 16.79
C ASN A 112 4.50 1.56 15.27
N LEU A 113 5.04 0.52 14.63
CA LEU A 113 5.11 0.46 13.18
C LEU A 113 3.71 0.21 12.59
N ARG A 114 3.38 0.95 11.55
CA ARG A 114 2.23 0.65 10.71
C ARG A 114 2.57 0.85 9.25
N LEU A 115 2.44 -0.23 8.49
CA LEU A 115 2.65 -0.31 7.06
C LEU A 115 1.30 -0.46 6.37
N ILE A 116 1.06 0.29 5.29
CA ILE A 116 -0.12 0.11 4.43
C ILE A 116 0.36 -0.22 3.01
N MET A 117 0.06 -1.44 2.55
CA MET A 117 0.50 -1.94 1.25
C MET A 117 -0.52 -1.63 0.16
N PHE A 118 -0.05 -1.06 -0.95
CA PHE A 118 -0.84 -0.80 -2.15
C PHE A 118 -0.23 -1.54 -3.34
N VAL A 119 -1.09 -2.18 -4.15
CA VAL A 119 -0.65 -3.07 -5.23
C VAL A 119 -1.20 -2.69 -6.59
N LEU A 120 -0.41 -2.97 -7.63
CA LEU A 120 -0.87 -2.98 -9.02
C LEU A 120 -0.98 -4.40 -9.60
N ASP A 121 -0.49 -5.41 -8.88
CA ASP A 121 -0.59 -6.83 -9.24
C ASP A 121 -1.64 -7.52 -8.36
N GLU A 122 -2.88 -7.64 -8.86
CA GLU A 122 -3.98 -8.25 -8.11
C GLU A 122 -3.74 -9.73 -7.76
N THR A 123 -2.80 -10.43 -8.44
CA THR A 123 -2.47 -11.83 -8.13
C THR A 123 -1.80 -11.99 -6.76
N THR A 124 -1.32 -10.88 -6.18
CA THR A 124 -0.70 -10.84 -4.85
C THR A 124 -1.72 -10.78 -3.71
N TYR A 125 -2.99 -10.43 -3.98
CA TYR A 125 -3.99 -10.24 -2.92
C TYR A 125 -4.16 -11.48 -2.04
N ALA A 126 -4.68 -12.57 -2.59
CA ALA A 126 -4.91 -13.80 -1.83
C ALA A 126 -3.59 -14.56 -1.57
N ARG A 127 -2.64 -14.50 -2.51
CA ARG A 127 -1.40 -15.28 -2.46
C ARG A 127 -0.41 -14.76 -1.42
N GLU A 128 -0.30 -13.44 -1.26
CA GLU A 128 0.72 -12.82 -0.41
C GLU A 128 0.08 -11.87 0.62
N LEU A 129 -0.55 -10.78 0.19
CA LEU A 129 -0.90 -9.70 1.11
C LEU A 129 -1.92 -10.09 2.17
N ALA A 130 -2.95 -10.84 1.80
CA ALA A 130 -3.99 -11.24 2.75
C ALA A 130 -3.42 -12.14 3.87
N THR A 131 -2.50 -13.04 3.51
CA THR A 131 -1.84 -13.94 4.48
C THR A 131 -0.84 -13.17 5.33
N MET A 132 -0.08 -12.24 4.73
CA MET A 132 0.88 -11.40 5.44
C MET A 132 0.19 -10.45 6.43
N ALA A 133 -0.89 -9.77 6.02
CA ALA A 133 -1.66 -8.87 6.88
C ALA A 133 -2.43 -9.62 7.97
N GLY A 134 -2.85 -10.86 7.70
CA GLY A 134 -3.45 -11.74 8.71
C GLY A 134 -2.47 -12.19 9.80
N TYR A 135 -1.16 -11.99 9.62
CA TYR A 135 -0.11 -12.43 10.55
C TYR A 135 0.70 -11.28 11.15
N TRP A 136 1.29 -10.42 10.31
CA TRP A 136 2.22 -9.38 10.74
C TRP A 136 1.48 -8.21 11.41
N PRO A 137 1.72 -7.90 12.69
CA PRO A 137 0.98 -6.87 13.42
C PRO A 137 1.11 -5.46 12.80
N ALA A 138 2.23 -5.18 12.15
CA ALA A 138 2.48 -3.89 11.52
C ALA A 138 1.76 -3.72 10.17
N LEU A 139 1.29 -4.79 9.52
CA LEU A 139 0.90 -4.75 8.10
C LEU A 139 -0.61 -4.63 7.92
N MET A 140 -1.03 -3.62 7.16
CA MET A 140 -2.39 -3.43 6.67
C MET A 140 -2.42 -3.37 5.14
N ILE A 141 -3.61 -3.56 4.56
CA ILE A 141 -3.81 -3.54 3.11
C ILE A 141 -4.61 -2.29 2.71
N GLY A 142 -4.05 -1.48 1.81
CA GLY A 142 -4.73 -0.35 1.20
C GLY A 142 -5.90 -0.79 0.31
N PRO A 143 -6.78 0.14 -0.11
CA PRO A 143 -7.77 -0.13 -1.15
C PRO A 143 -7.13 -0.49 -2.49
N PRO A 144 -7.91 -1.02 -3.46
CA PRO A 144 -7.48 -1.17 -4.83
C PRO A 144 -6.92 0.15 -5.37
N TRP A 145 -5.73 0.09 -5.98
CA TRP A 145 -5.00 1.29 -6.39
C TRP A 145 -5.02 1.48 -7.91
N TRP A 146 -5.07 2.75 -8.33
CA TRP A 146 -4.91 3.21 -9.70
C TRP A 146 -5.89 2.53 -10.67
N PHE A 147 -5.42 1.62 -11.53
CA PHE A 147 -6.25 0.91 -12.51
C PHE A 147 -7.32 0.03 -11.85
N HIS A 148 -7.09 -0.34 -10.59
CA HIS A 148 -7.98 -1.20 -9.82
C HIS A 148 -8.97 -0.43 -8.96
N ASP A 149 -8.82 0.90 -8.81
CA ASP A 149 -9.85 1.79 -8.23
C ASP A 149 -11.03 1.92 -9.20
N SER A 150 -11.81 0.84 -9.26
CA SER A 150 -12.92 0.64 -10.17
C SER A 150 -13.93 -0.32 -9.54
N PRO A 151 -15.19 -0.31 -9.98
CA PRO A 151 -16.21 -1.22 -9.46
C PRO A 151 -15.79 -2.70 -9.46
N GLN A 152 -15.15 -3.16 -10.54
CA GLN A 152 -14.71 -4.56 -10.64
C GLN A 152 -13.45 -4.84 -9.83
N GLY A 153 -12.50 -3.89 -9.74
CA GLY A 153 -11.31 -4.04 -8.92
C GLY A 153 -11.65 -4.10 -7.43
N ILE A 154 -12.57 -3.26 -6.96
CA ILE A 154 -13.07 -3.31 -5.56
C ILE A 154 -13.71 -4.66 -5.24
N ARG A 155 -14.54 -5.21 -6.14
CA ARG A 155 -15.12 -6.55 -5.94
C ARG A 155 -14.05 -7.63 -5.83
N ARG A 156 -13.09 -7.65 -6.76
CA ARG A 156 -11.99 -8.63 -6.77
C ARG A 156 -11.12 -8.51 -5.52
N TYR A 157 -10.87 -7.30 -5.05
CA TYR A 157 -10.13 -7.06 -3.82
C TYR A 157 -10.85 -7.61 -2.59
N LEU A 158 -12.13 -7.27 -2.41
CA LEU A 158 -12.91 -7.76 -1.27
C LEU A 158 -13.03 -9.30 -1.29
N ASP A 159 -13.25 -9.88 -2.48
CA ASP A 159 -13.31 -11.34 -2.67
C ASP A 159 -11.98 -12.04 -2.34
N GLN A 160 -10.83 -11.46 -2.70
CA GLN A 160 -9.53 -12.12 -2.53
C GLN A 160 -8.85 -11.85 -1.18
N VAL A 161 -9.20 -10.76 -0.50
CA VAL A 161 -8.48 -10.33 0.71
C VAL A 161 -9.21 -10.71 1.99
N VAL A 162 -10.53 -10.51 2.05
CA VAL A 162 -11.28 -10.54 3.31
C VAL A 162 -11.25 -11.91 4.00
N GLU A 163 -11.24 -13.01 3.24
CA GLU A 163 -11.31 -14.35 3.83
C GLU A 163 -10.10 -14.70 4.70
N THR A 164 -8.93 -14.11 4.42
CA THR A 164 -7.71 -14.33 5.24
C THR A 164 -7.34 -13.13 6.09
N ALA A 165 -7.36 -11.91 5.53
CA ALA A 165 -6.98 -10.72 6.29
C ALA A 165 -8.09 -10.25 7.25
N GLY A 166 -9.35 -10.58 6.97
CA GLY A 166 -10.49 -9.95 7.63
C GLY A 166 -10.66 -8.47 7.27
N PHE A 167 -11.73 -7.85 7.77
CA PHE A 167 -12.04 -6.45 7.46
C PHE A 167 -11.18 -5.44 8.23
N TYR A 168 -10.69 -5.81 9.41
CA TYR A 168 -9.98 -4.89 10.33
C TYR A 168 -8.50 -4.73 10.02
N ASN A 169 -7.97 -5.52 9.08
CA ASN A 169 -6.63 -5.34 8.51
C ASN A 169 -6.65 -4.50 7.22
N LEU A 170 -7.82 -3.96 6.82
CA LEU A 170 -7.97 -3.09 5.66
C LEU A 170 -7.91 -1.62 6.09
N ALA A 171 -7.32 -0.77 5.24
CA ALA A 171 -7.15 0.65 5.55
C ALA A 171 -8.36 1.55 5.20
N GLY A 172 -9.47 0.98 4.74
CA GLY A 172 -10.59 1.75 4.19
C GLY A 172 -10.31 2.21 2.76
N PHE A 173 -10.62 3.46 2.42
CA PHE A 173 -10.51 4.00 1.06
C PHE A 173 -9.92 5.41 1.01
N ASN A 174 -9.09 5.65 -0.02
CA ASN A 174 -8.58 6.95 -0.44
C ASN A 174 -8.78 7.10 -1.96
N ASP A 175 -9.00 8.33 -2.43
CA ASP A 175 -9.34 8.62 -3.82
C ASP A 175 -8.13 8.71 -4.78
N ASP A 176 -6.93 8.94 -4.25
CA ASP A 176 -5.65 9.09 -4.99
C ASP A 176 -5.77 9.95 -6.26
N THR A 177 -6.44 11.10 -6.17
CA THR A 177 -6.76 11.91 -7.35
C THR A 177 -6.26 13.34 -7.29
N ARG A 178 -5.82 13.85 -8.45
CA ARG A 178 -5.63 15.30 -8.68
C ARG A 178 -6.97 16.00 -9.00
N ALA A 179 -8.01 15.24 -9.36
CA ALA A 179 -9.30 15.79 -9.81
C ALA A 179 -10.25 16.01 -8.62
N LEU A 180 -10.21 17.20 -8.02
CA LEU A 180 -11.00 17.57 -6.83
C LEU A 180 -12.49 17.21 -6.92
N LEU A 181 -13.13 17.43 -8.07
CA LEU A 181 -14.56 17.16 -8.27
C LEU A 181 -14.89 15.66 -8.34
N SER A 182 -13.89 14.79 -8.51
CA SER A 182 -14.09 13.34 -8.52
C SER A 182 -14.10 12.72 -7.12
N ILE A 183 -13.60 13.41 -6.09
CA ILE A 183 -13.53 12.91 -4.71
C ILE A 183 -14.88 12.34 -4.22
N PRO A 184 -16.01 13.09 -4.24
CA PRO A 184 -17.28 12.55 -3.76
C PRO A 184 -17.76 11.36 -4.60
N ALA A 185 -17.51 11.36 -5.90
CA ALA A 185 -17.91 10.27 -6.80
C ALA A 185 -17.13 8.98 -6.51
N ARG A 186 -15.81 9.06 -6.31
CA ARG A 186 -14.96 7.91 -5.98
C ARG A 186 -15.34 7.29 -4.64
N HIS A 187 -15.55 8.12 -3.62
CA HIS A 187 -16.04 7.64 -2.32
C HIS A 187 -17.43 6.98 -2.41
N ASP A 188 -18.33 7.47 -3.26
CA ASP A 188 -19.64 6.85 -3.47
C ASP A 188 -19.51 5.47 -4.13
N VAL A 189 -18.60 5.31 -5.12
CA VAL A 189 -18.30 4.01 -5.73
C VAL A 189 -17.79 3.01 -4.69
N TRP A 190 -16.81 3.38 -3.87
CA TRP A 190 -16.32 2.52 -2.77
C TRP A 190 -17.47 2.06 -1.86
N ARG A 191 -18.28 3.00 -1.37
CA ARG A 191 -19.40 2.72 -0.45
C ARG A 191 -20.42 1.77 -1.08
N ARG A 192 -20.76 1.97 -2.35
CA ARG A 192 -21.71 1.09 -3.08
C ARG A 192 -21.16 -0.32 -3.23
N GLU A 193 -19.89 -0.46 -3.59
CA GLU A 193 -19.29 -1.77 -3.81
C GLU A 193 -19.07 -2.53 -2.50
N VAL A 194 -18.70 -1.84 -1.41
CA VAL A 194 -18.68 -2.42 -0.05
C VAL A 194 -20.08 -2.91 0.34
N CYS A 195 -21.12 -2.09 0.18
CA CYS A 195 -22.50 -2.49 0.48
C CYS A 195 -22.96 -3.65 -0.41
N GLY A 196 -22.58 -3.68 -1.68
CA GLY A 196 -22.88 -4.79 -2.60
C GLY A 196 -22.24 -6.10 -2.15
N PHE A 197 -20.96 -6.06 -1.76
CA PHE A 197 -20.24 -7.21 -1.23
C PHE A 197 -20.88 -7.75 0.05
N LEU A 198 -21.14 -6.87 1.03
CA LEU A 198 -21.74 -7.25 2.30
C LEU A 198 -23.18 -7.73 2.14
N GLY A 199 -23.96 -7.09 1.26
CA GLY A 199 -25.33 -7.49 0.94
C GLY A 199 -25.40 -8.91 0.36
N ARG A 200 -24.45 -9.27 -0.51
CA ARG A 200 -24.32 -10.65 -1.01
C ARG A 200 -24.04 -11.63 0.14
N TRP A 201 -23.08 -11.33 1.03
CA TRP A 201 -22.77 -12.20 2.17
C TRP A 201 -23.93 -12.36 3.15
N VAL A 202 -24.72 -11.31 3.37
CA VAL A 202 -25.95 -11.39 4.16
C VAL A 202 -26.99 -12.28 3.47
N GLY A 203 -27.19 -12.11 2.16
CA GLY A 203 -28.10 -12.94 1.36
C GLY A 203 -27.70 -14.41 1.29
N GLU A 204 -26.40 -14.70 1.36
CA GLU A 204 -25.83 -16.05 1.43
C GLU A 204 -25.74 -16.59 2.87
N HIS A 205 -26.22 -15.85 3.87
CA HIS A 205 -26.16 -16.21 5.29
C HIS A 205 -24.74 -16.42 5.84
N ARG A 206 -23.72 -15.81 5.22
CA ARG A 206 -22.32 -15.81 5.68
C ARG A 206 -22.07 -14.80 6.80
N LEU A 207 -22.91 -13.77 6.89
CA LEU A 207 -22.82 -12.68 7.86
C LEU A 207 -24.21 -12.22 8.28
N SER A 208 -24.39 -11.80 9.54
CA SER A 208 -25.63 -11.18 9.98
C SER A 208 -25.79 -9.78 9.39
N ARG A 209 -27.04 -9.31 9.27
CA ARG A 209 -27.31 -7.95 8.82
C ARG A 209 -26.70 -6.88 9.74
N SER A 210 -26.76 -7.08 11.06
CA SER A 210 -26.22 -6.12 12.02
C SER A 210 -24.69 -5.97 11.87
N SER A 211 -23.98 -7.10 11.72
CA SER A 211 -22.53 -7.07 11.48
C SER A 211 -22.19 -6.43 10.13
N ALA A 212 -22.99 -6.65 9.09
CA ALA A 212 -22.82 -5.98 7.81
C ALA A 212 -22.97 -4.45 7.92
N GLU A 213 -23.97 -3.98 8.67
CA GLU A 213 -24.18 -2.54 8.91
C GLU A 213 -23.00 -1.91 9.68
N GLU A 214 -22.47 -2.59 10.69
CA GLU A 214 -21.27 -2.17 11.44
C GLU A 214 -20.02 -2.10 10.55
N ILE A 215 -19.77 -3.15 9.74
CA ILE A 215 -18.61 -3.23 8.85
C ILE A 215 -18.70 -2.18 7.74
N ALA A 216 -19.90 -1.90 7.21
CA ALA A 216 -20.09 -0.87 6.20
C ALA A 216 -19.69 0.53 6.74
N VAL A 217 -20.07 0.85 7.98
CA VAL A 217 -19.64 2.09 8.65
C VAL A 217 -18.14 2.08 8.88
N HIS A 218 -17.59 0.96 9.35
CA HIS A 218 -16.17 0.82 9.59
C HIS A 218 -15.36 1.10 8.33
N LEU A 219 -15.61 0.40 7.23
CA LEU A 219 -14.87 0.55 5.97
C LEU A 219 -15.12 1.90 5.26
N SER A 220 -16.17 2.63 5.63
CA SER A 220 -16.49 3.93 5.03
C SER A 220 -15.93 5.12 5.80
N TYR A 221 -15.48 4.93 7.03
CA TYR A 221 -15.06 6.01 7.91
C TYR A 221 -13.99 5.58 8.93
N GLN A 222 -14.31 4.61 9.78
CA GLN A 222 -13.48 4.28 10.93
C GLN A 222 -12.16 3.61 10.53
N ALA A 223 -12.16 2.73 9.52
CA ALA A 223 -10.96 2.03 9.05
C ALA A 223 -9.86 3.00 8.62
N ALA A 224 -10.21 4.05 7.86
CA ALA A 224 -9.26 5.08 7.45
C ALA A 224 -8.74 5.88 8.65
N LYS A 225 -9.62 6.26 9.59
CA LYS A 225 -9.19 6.97 10.80
C LYS A 225 -8.25 6.11 11.65
N ASP A 226 -8.60 4.84 11.84
CA ASP A 226 -7.80 3.89 12.62
C ASP A 226 -6.46 3.65 11.95
N ALA A 227 -6.45 3.31 10.66
CA ALA A 227 -5.25 3.05 9.88
C ALA A 227 -4.28 4.25 9.89
N TYR A 228 -4.79 5.45 9.64
CA TYR A 228 -3.98 6.68 9.59
C TYR A 228 -3.79 7.38 10.94
N ARG A 229 -4.27 6.79 12.04
CA ARG A 229 -4.19 7.36 13.40
C ARG A 229 -4.79 8.78 13.51
N ILE A 230 -5.88 9.02 12.78
CA ILE A 230 -6.61 10.29 12.76
C ILE A 230 -7.68 10.26 13.87
N LYS A 231 -7.65 11.26 14.76
CA LYS A 231 -8.60 11.39 15.87
C LYS A 231 -10.00 11.77 15.39
#